data_AF-A0A382XTK9-F1
#
_entry.id   AF-A0A382XTK9-F1
#
_cell.length_a   1.000
_cell.length_b   1.000
_cell.length_c   1.000
_cell.angle_alpha   90.00
_cell.angle_beta   90.00
_cell.angle_gamma   90.00
#
_symmetry.space_group_name_H-M   'P 1'
#
loop_
_entity.id
_entity.type
_entity.pdbx_description
1 polymer ?
#
loop_
_entity_poly.entity_id
_entity_poly.type
_entity_poly.pdbx_seq_one_letter_code
_entity_poly.pdbx_strand_id
1 'polypeptide(L)'
;VILAILAGIAAVLLAIRFIYGLGAITNLNDGYTWGIWVVIDVVIGTGFACGGFAMAFLVYVFNRGRYHPLVRPALLASLFGYTLGGIAVMFDLGRYWNFWHIMWPGLGQPNSAMFEVAVCIAI
;
A
#
# COMPACT_ATOMS: atom_id res chain seq x y z
N VAL A 1 5.68 -15.96 19.51
CA VAL A 1 4.32 -16.37 19.96
C VAL A 1 3.32 -15.22 19.86
N ILE A 2 3.56 -14.06 20.48
CA ILE A 2 2.63 -12.90 20.41
C ILE A 2 2.34 -12.45 18.97
N LEU A 3 3.38 -12.32 18.12
CA LEU A 3 3.21 -11.96 16.71
C LEU A 3 2.36 -12.97 15.92
N ALA A 4 2.46 -14.26 16.26
CA ALA A 4 1.69 -15.30 15.58
C ALA A 4 0.20 -15.24 15.98
N ILE A 5 -0.09 -14.89 17.23
CA ILE A 5 -1.47 -14.69 17.70
C ILE A 5 -2.09 -13.47 17.00
N LEU A 6 -1.35 -12.36 16.92
CA LEU A 6 -1.80 -11.16 16.21
C LEU A 6 -2.03 -11.42 14.72
N ALA A 7 -1.13 -12.17 14.06
CA ALA A 7 -1.30 -12.57 12.68
C ALA A 7 -2.55 -13.46 12.48
N GLY A 8 -2.81 -14.39 13.41
CA GLY A 8 -4.01 -15.22 13.39
C GLY A 8 -5.30 -14.41 13.51
N ILE A 9 -5.34 -13.42 14.42
CA ILE A 9 -6.49 -12.51 14.57
C ILE A 9 -6.69 -11.68 13.29
N ALA A 10 -5.62 -11.14 12.71
CA ALA A 10 -5.68 -10.39 11.46
C ALA A 10 -6.23 -11.23 10.29
N ALA A 11 -5.80 -12.50 10.19
CA ALA A 11 -6.30 -13.41 9.17
C ALA A 11 -7.80 -13.70 9.30
N VAL A 12 -8.31 -13.87 10.53
CA VAL A 12 -9.74 -14.05 10.78
C VAL A 12 -10.54 -12.80 10.41
N LEU A 13 -10.05 -11.61 10.77
CA LEU A 13 -10.69 -10.35 10.41
C LEU A 13 -10.72 -10.14 8.88
N LEU A 14 -9.64 -10.48 8.17
CA LEU A 14 -9.61 -10.43 6.70
C LEU A 14 -10.61 -11.41 6.09
N ALA A 15 -10.74 -12.63 6.62
CA ALA A 15 -11.71 -13.60 6.12
C ALA A 15 -13.16 -13.10 6.29
N ILE A 16 -13.48 -12.50 7.44
CA ILE A 16 -14.80 -11.89 7.67
C ILE A 16 -15.01 -10.71 6.70
N ARG A 17 -13.96 -9.91 6.41
CA ARG A 17 -14.01 -8.77 5.46
C ARG A 17 -14.39 -9.23 4.05
N PHE A 18 -13.86 -10.37 3.62
CA PHE A 18 -14.12 -10.92 2.30
C PHE A 18 -15.51 -11.54 2.14
N ILE A 19 -16.10 -12.03 3.23
CA ILE A 19 -17.39 -12.74 3.20
C ILE A 19 -18.56 -11.79 3.48
N TYR A 20 -18.43 -10.92 4.49
CA TYR A 20 -19.50 -10.01 4.94
C TYR A 20 -19.40 -8.60 4.34
N GLY A 21 -18.37 -8.35 3.54
CA GLY A 21 -18.13 -7.06 2.88
C GLY A 21 -17.44 -6.04 3.78
N LEU A 22 -17.04 -4.92 3.16
CA LEU A 22 -16.27 -3.85 3.81
C LEU A 22 -16.99 -3.26 5.03
N GLY A 23 -18.29 -2.98 4.91
CA GLY A 23 -19.07 -2.30 5.95
C GLY A 23 -19.14 -3.03 7.29
N ALA A 24 -18.97 -4.36 7.31
CA ALA A 24 -19.07 -5.16 8.53
C ALA A 24 -17.89 -4.95 9.51
N ILE A 25 -16.72 -4.54 9.01
CA ILE A 25 -15.49 -4.44 9.82
C ILE A 25 -14.93 -3.03 9.83
N THR A 26 -15.05 -2.31 8.72
CA THR A 26 -14.37 -1.03 8.59
C THR A 26 -15.21 0.17 9.04
N ASN A 27 -16.48 -0.05 9.38
CA ASN A 27 -17.46 0.99 9.75
C ASN A 27 -17.48 2.15 8.73
N LEU A 28 -17.27 1.83 7.45
CA LEU A 28 -17.35 2.79 6.36
C LEU A 28 -18.81 3.19 6.12
N ASN A 29 -19.03 4.47 5.82
CA ASN A 29 -20.32 5.05 5.48
C ASN A 29 -20.27 5.58 4.03
N ASP A 30 -21.40 5.66 3.34
CA ASP A 30 -21.47 6.05 1.92
C ASP A 30 -20.96 7.48 1.65
N GLY A 31 -20.94 8.35 2.69
CA GLY A 31 -20.33 9.68 2.61
C GLY A 31 -18.79 9.70 2.74
N TYR A 32 -18.19 8.66 3.34
CA TYR A 32 -16.74 8.54 3.57
C TYR A 32 -16.26 7.14 3.19
N THR A 33 -16.31 6.84 1.90
CA THR A 33 -16.02 5.51 1.34
C THR A 33 -14.53 5.11 1.39
N TRP A 34 -13.63 6.02 1.75
CA TRP A 34 -12.21 5.74 1.96
C TRP A 34 -11.89 5.46 3.43
N GLY A 35 -12.65 6.08 4.34
CA GLY A 35 -12.43 6.00 5.78
C GLY A 35 -11.00 6.35 6.20
N ILE A 36 -10.62 5.84 7.37
CA ILE A 36 -9.25 5.99 7.89
C ILE A 36 -8.26 4.98 7.29
N TRP A 37 -8.79 3.90 6.72
CA TRP A 37 -8.00 2.79 6.19
C TRP A 37 -7.16 3.23 5.00
N VAL A 38 -7.81 3.74 3.94
CA VAL A 38 -7.17 4.22 2.71
C VAL A 38 -6.19 5.38 2.97
N VAL A 39 -6.46 6.20 4.00
CA VAL A 39 -5.57 7.34 4.34
C VAL A 39 -4.30 6.85 5.01
N ILE A 40 -4.40 5.87 5.91
CA ILE A 40 -3.24 5.35 6.63
C ILE A 40 -2.36 4.49 5.71
N ASP A 41 -2.92 3.61 4.91
CA ASP A 41 -2.14 2.71 4.06
C ASP A 41 -1.61 3.40 2.80
N VAL A 42 -2.45 4.14 2.06
CA VAL A 42 -2.08 4.78 0.80
C VAL A 42 -1.37 6.10 1.05
N VAL A 43 -1.96 7.04 1.79
CA VAL A 43 -1.36 8.39 1.90
C VAL A 43 -0.14 8.37 2.82
N ILE A 44 -0.30 7.84 4.04
CA ILE A 44 0.76 7.87 5.05
C ILE A 44 1.77 6.73 4.80
N GLY A 45 1.27 5.50 4.63
CA GLY A 45 2.09 4.29 4.48
C GLY A 45 3.01 4.34 3.25
N THR A 46 2.47 4.63 2.08
CA THR A 46 3.31 4.77 0.87
C THR A 46 4.17 6.03 0.89
N GLY A 47 3.72 7.11 1.56
CA GLY A 47 4.52 8.31 1.80
C GLY A 47 5.80 8.01 2.58
N PHE A 48 5.70 7.21 3.65
CA PHE A 48 6.87 6.73 4.38
C PHE A 48 7.76 5.81 3.53
N ALA A 49 7.16 4.99 2.67
CA ALA A 49 7.90 4.11 1.76
C ALA A 49 8.72 4.91 0.74
N CYS A 50 8.22 6.03 0.22
CA CYS A 50 8.94 6.91 -0.71
C CYS A 50 10.20 7.54 -0.08
N GLY A 51 10.19 7.76 1.24
CA GLY A 51 11.32 8.35 1.97
C GLY A 51 12.65 7.61 1.79
N GLY A 52 12.64 6.27 1.70
CA GLY A 52 13.90 5.52 1.50
C GLY A 52 14.46 5.59 0.07
N PHE A 53 13.60 5.75 -0.96
CA PHE A 53 14.06 6.05 -2.31
C PHE A 53 14.61 7.48 -2.42
N ALA A 54 13.95 8.45 -1.77
CA ALA A 54 14.46 9.82 -1.69
C ALA A 54 15.84 9.89 -1.01
N MET A 55 16.04 9.09 0.05
CA MET A 55 17.34 8.95 0.70
C MET A 55 18.40 8.33 -0.21
N ALA A 56 18.05 7.29 -0.98
CA ALA A 56 18.96 6.70 -1.96
C ALA A 56 19.38 7.73 -3.03
N PHE A 57 18.42 8.50 -3.55
CA PHE A 57 18.70 9.56 -4.52
C PHE A 57 19.63 10.65 -3.95
N LEU A 58 19.36 11.13 -2.74
CA LEU A 58 20.22 12.11 -2.06
C LEU A 58 21.64 11.60 -1.83
N VAL A 59 21.79 10.35 -1.38
CA VAL A 59 23.12 9.81 -1.05
C VAL A 59 23.95 9.56 -2.31
N TYR A 60 23.35 9.06 -3.39
CA TYR A 60 24.07 8.77 -4.64
C TYR A 60 24.33 10.02 -5.48
N VAL A 61 23.33 10.90 -5.66
CA VAL A 61 23.45 12.08 -6.54
C VAL A 61 24.14 13.24 -5.84
N PHE A 62 23.64 13.65 -4.66
CA PHE A 62 24.15 14.85 -3.99
C PHE A 62 25.34 14.59 -3.08
N ASN A 63 25.38 13.45 -2.39
CA ASN A 63 26.40 13.19 -1.38
C ASN A 63 27.56 12.27 -1.85
N ARG A 64 27.60 11.91 -3.13
CA ARG A 64 28.65 11.09 -3.76
C ARG A 64 29.04 9.85 -2.93
N GLY A 65 28.06 9.20 -2.28
CA GLY A 65 28.27 7.95 -1.55
C GLY A 65 28.83 8.06 -0.12
N ARG A 66 28.96 9.26 0.47
CA ARG A 66 29.47 9.41 1.86
C ARG A 66 28.63 8.71 2.93
N TYR A 67 27.35 8.44 2.66
CA TYR A 67 26.43 7.72 3.56
C TYR A 67 25.93 6.39 2.98
N HIS A 68 26.76 5.71 2.18
CA HIS A 68 26.41 4.42 1.56
C HIS A 68 25.86 3.34 2.54
N PRO A 69 26.31 3.23 3.81
CA PRO A 69 25.75 2.26 4.75
C PRO A 69 24.27 2.50 5.09
N LEU A 70 23.80 3.74 5.04
CA LEU A 70 22.41 4.10 5.34
C LEU A 70 21.44 3.78 4.20
N VAL A 71 21.96 3.60 2.98
CA VAL A 71 21.12 3.35 1.80
C VAL A 71 20.52 1.95 1.81
N ARG A 72 21.25 0.94 2.31
CA ARG A 72 20.78 -0.44 2.38
C ARG A 72 19.52 -0.60 3.25
N PRO A 73 19.49 -0.16 4.52
CA PRO A 73 18.28 -0.24 5.33
C PRO A 73 17.16 0.65 4.79
N ALA A 74 17.48 1.81 4.22
CA ALA A 74 16.49 2.70 3.63
C ALA A 74 15.77 2.08 2.41
N LEU A 75 16.52 1.48 1.49
CA LEU A 75 15.96 0.78 0.32
C LEU A 75 15.15 -0.44 0.71
N LEU A 76 15.63 -1.23 1.68
CA LEU A 76 14.88 -2.37 2.19
C LEU A 76 13.57 -1.91 2.86
N ALA A 77 13.62 -0.85 3.66
CA ALA A 77 12.41 -0.28 4.28
C ALA A 77 11.42 0.23 3.23
N SER A 78 11.90 0.89 2.15
CA SER A 78 11.06 1.29 1.02
C SER A 78 10.43 0.10 0.31
N LEU A 79 11.20 -0.94 0.01
CA LEU A 79 10.69 -2.14 -0.66
C LEU A 79 9.60 -2.83 0.19
N PHE A 80 9.84 -2.95 1.50
CA PHE A 80 8.82 -3.48 2.42
C PHE A 80 7.60 -2.56 2.52
N GLY A 81 7.78 -1.25 2.57
CA GLY A 81 6.69 -0.29 2.63
C GLY A 81 5.79 -0.34 1.39
N TYR A 82 6.37 -0.35 0.19
CA TYR A 82 5.62 -0.44 -1.07
C TYR A 82 4.91 -1.78 -1.25
N THR A 83 5.55 -2.90 -0.90
CA THR A 83 4.92 -4.22 -0.98
C THR A 83 3.74 -4.35 -0.01
N LEU A 84 3.89 -3.87 1.23
CA LEU A 84 2.78 -3.84 2.19
C LEU A 84 1.65 -2.89 1.77
N GLY A 85 1.98 -1.71 1.22
CA GLY A 85 0.99 -0.77 0.70
C GLY A 85 0.21 -1.33 -0.49
N GLY A 86 0.88 -1.97 -1.45
CA GLY A 86 0.23 -2.61 -2.60
C GLY A 86 -0.71 -3.74 -2.18
N ILE A 87 -0.28 -4.57 -1.22
CA ILE A 87 -1.11 -5.63 -0.64
C ILE A 87 -2.33 -5.04 0.09
N ALA A 88 -2.16 -3.97 0.87
CA ALA A 88 -3.26 -3.30 1.57
C ALA A 88 -4.32 -2.75 0.60
N VAL A 89 -3.89 -2.09 -0.48
CA VAL A 89 -4.80 -1.60 -1.54
C VAL A 89 -5.60 -2.75 -2.15
N MET A 90 -4.98 -3.91 -2.42
CA MET A 90 -5.70 -5.08 -2.94
C MET A 90 -6.82 -5.57 -2.01
N PHE A 91 -6.59 -5.49 -0.69
CA PHE A 91 -7.56 -5.88 0.33
C PHE A 91 -8.63 -4.82 0.59
N ASP A 92 -8.34 -3.56 0.25
CA ASP A 92 -9.26 -2.44 0.42
C ASP A 92 -10.31 -2.35 -0.71
N LEU A 93 -10.09 -3.04 -1.83
CA LEU A 93 -11.09 -3.19 -2.88
C LEU A 93 -12.21 -4.17 -2.48
N GLY A 94 -13.44 -3.67 -2.39
CA GLY A 94 -14.64 -4.48 -2.11
C GLY A 94 -14.95 -5.55 -3.16
N ARG A 95 -14.37 -5.44 -4.35
CA ARG A 95 -14.42 -6.43 -5.43
C ARG A 95 -12.99 -6.83 -5.82
N TYR A 96 -12.29 -7.49 -4.90
CA TYR A 96 -10.89 -7.91 -5.07
C TYR A 96 -10.65 -8.73 -6.35
N TRP A 97 -11.62 -9.53 -6.79
CA TRP A 97 -11.58 -10.28 -8.06
C TRP A 97 -11.43 -9.40 -9.31
N ASN A 98 -11.79 -8.12 -9.23
CA ASN A 98 -11.68 -7.19 -10.36
C ASN A 98 -10.33 -6.47 -10.43
N PHE A 99 -9.41 -6.72 -9.48
CA PHE A 99 -8.13 -6.02 -9.39
C PHE A 99 -7.28 -6.13 -10.67
N TRP A 100 -7.36 -7.26 -11.38
CA TRP A 100 -6.63 -7.46 -12.64
C TRP A 100 -6.95 -6.43 -13.73
N HIS A 101 -8.16 -5.83 -13.72
CA HIS A 101 -8.56 -4.82 -14.69
C HIS A 101 -7.70 -3.55 -14.62
N ILE A 102 -7.08 -3.24 -13.48
CA ILE A 102 -6.15 -2.12 -13.32
C ILE A 102 -4.84 -2.36 -14.08
N MET A 103 -4.38 -3.61 -14.19
CA MET A 103 -3.15 -3.95 -14.90
C MET A 103 -3.36 -4.19 -16.40
N TRP A 104 -4.61 -4.23 -16.86
CA TRP A 104 -4.92 -4.38 -18.28
C TRP A 104 -5.03 -3.00 -18.95
N PRO A 105 -4.12 -2.65 -19.89
CA PRO A 105 -4.04 -1.30 -20.45
C PRO A 105 -5.29 -0.87 -21.24
N GLY A 106 -6.13 -1.81 -21.67
CA GLY A 106 -7.41 -1.51 -22.34
C GLY A 106 -8.58 -1.14 -21.43
N LEU A 107 -8.44 -1.30 -20.11
CA LEU A 107 -9.50 -1.05 -19.11
C LEU A 107 -9.11 0.02 -18.07
N GLY A 108 -7.89 0.55 -18.17
CA GLY A 108 -7.39 1.63 -17.31
C GLY A 108 -7.96 2.99 -17.71
N GLN A 109 -8.43 3.75 -16.72
CA GLN A 109 -8.86 5.14 -16.90
C GLN A 109 -7.73 6.08 -16.45
N PRO A 110 -6.92 6.65 -17.36
CA PRO A 110 -5.78 7.49 -17.00
C PRO A 110 -6.17 8.83 -16.36
N ASN A 111 -7.44 9.25 -16.47
CA ASN A 111 -7.95 10.45 -15.80
C ASN A 111 -8.29 10.21 -14.32
N SER A 112 -8.13 8.98 -13.80
CA SER A 112 -8.42 8.66 -12.40
C SER A 112 -7.15 8.74 -11.55
N ALA A 113 -7.19 9.51 -10.47
CA ALA A 113 -6.12 9.55 -9.47
C ALA A 113 -5.83 8.16 -8.87
N MET A 114 -6.86 7.31 -8.73
CA MET A 114 -6.68 5.96 -8.21
C MET A 114 -5.96 5.02 -9.20
N PHE A 115 -6.09 5.28 -10.51
CA PHE A 115 -5.36 4.53 -11.52
C PHE A 115 -3.88 4.93 -11.52
N GLU A 116 -3.58 6.23 -11.44
CA GLU A 116 -2.20 6.74 -11.32
C GLU A 116 -1.50 6.17 -10.08
N VAL A 117 -2.14 6.22 -8.91
CA VAL A 117 -1.58 5.69 -7.66
C VAL A 117 -1.33 4.18 -7.77
N ALA A 118 -2.25 3.42 -8.35
CA ALA A 118 -2.08 1.98 -8.54
C ALA A 118 -0.89 1.66 -9.46
N VAL A 119 -0.70 2.42 -10.53
CA VAL A 119 0.46 2.29 -11.43
C VAL A 119 1.76 2.67 -10.74
N CYS A 120 1.77 3.76 -9.96
CA CYS A 120 2.94 4.22 -9.20
C CYS A 120 3.38 3.27 -8.08
N ILE A 121 2.49 2.43 -7.55
CA ILE A 121 2.82 1.41 -6.55
C ILE A 121 3.27 0.11 -7.23
N ALA A 122 2.78 -0.17 -8.44
CA ALA A 122 3.10 -1.39 -9.18
C ALA A 122 4.46 -1.34 -9.91
N ILE A 123 4.96 -0.13 -10.20
CA ILE A 123 6.24 0.14 -10.90
C ILE A 123 7.32 0.50 -9.87
#